data_AF-A0A8S3EQ53-F1
#
_entry.id   AF-A0A8S3EQ53-F1
#
_cell.length_a   1.000
_cell.length_b   1.000
_cell.length_c   1.000
_cell.angle_alpha   90.00
_cell.angle_beta   90.00
_cell.angle_gamma   90.00
#
_symmetry.space_group_name_H-M   'P 1'
#
loop_
_entity.id
_entity.type
_entity.pdbx_description
1 polymer ?
#
loop_
_entity_poly.entity_id
_entity_poly.type
_entity_poly.pdbx_seq_one_letter_code
_entity_poly.pdbx_strand_id
1 'polypeptide(L)'
;MLQNKAEADRALSEAEMRELERQISHDRKLRDFMKLKSQERQEDEELLTYRKRKEVEALEKRRKEKEEHSVEAYESKFKQIQDISREQDLDKLVDKFIEVEDKNFALFNYVNELNNQIEILQEQIDEIKKEIRHFEVQGMDLEDQRKKTLDQLEEKSSHATRLADEHEEKSRTGKKILEQCRGGIDSLFRKIGCDRRQIESLLQSHEGVTEENMLRYLGIIEERTNELLMAQAAI
;
A
#
# COMPACT_ATOMS: atom_id res chain seq x y z
N MET A 1 -72.58 -1.85 -36.36
CA MET A 1 -72.39 -2.89 -35.32
C MET A 1 -72.02 -4.26 -35.89
N LEU A 2 -72.68 -4.75 -36.95
CA LEU A 2 -72.32 -6.05 -37.57
C LEU A 2 -70.94 -6.06 -38.25
N GLN A 3 -70.52 -4.96 -38.89
CA GLN A 3 -69.19 -4.88 -39.52
C GLN A 3 -68.04 -4.95 -38.50
N ASN A 4 -68.13 -4.18 -37.40
CA ASN A 4 -67.11 -4.21 -36.34
C ASN A 4 -66.97 -5.59 -35.68
N LYS A 5 -68.07 -6.35 -35.55
CA LYS A 5 -68.00 -7.72 -35.01
C LYS A 5 -67.31 -8.68 -35.99
N ALA A 6 -67.61 -8.57 -37.28
CA ALA A 6 -66.95 -9.37 -38.31
C ALA A 6 -65.46 -9.05 -38.47
N GLU A 7 -65.05 -7.78 -38.27
CA GLU A 7 -63.64 -7.39 -38.27
C GLU A 7 -62.90 -7.90 -37.03
N ALA A 8 -63.53 -7.84 -35.85
CA ALA A 8 -62.96 -8.41 -34.63
C ALA A 8 -62.77 -9.94 -34.73
N ASP A 9 -63.77 -10.65 -35.26
CA ASP A 9 -63.69 -12.11 -35.46
C ASP A 9 -62.61 -12.49 -36.49
N ARG A 10 -62.42 -11.68 -37.55
CA ARG A 10 -61.31 -11.87 -38.50
C ARG A 10 -59.95 -11.63 -37.84
N ALA A 11 -59.81 -10.57 -37.06
CA ALA A 11 -58.57 -10.26 -36.36
C ALA A 11 -58.20 -11.35 -35.34
N LEU A 12 -59.19 -11.92 -34.64
CA LEU A 12 -58.99 -13.07 -33.76
C LEU A 12 -58.53 -14.29 -34.54
N SER A 13 -59.21 -14.60 -35.66
CA SER A 13 -58.85 -15.75 -36.51
C SER A 13 -57.45 -15.60 -37.13
N GLU A 14 -57.06 -14.39 -37.53
CA GLU A 14 -55.70 -14.11 -38.00
C GLU A 14 -54.65 -14.26 -36.90
N ALA A 15 -54.97 -13.87 -35.66
CA ALA A 15 -54.08 -14.06 -34.51
C ALA A 15 -53.89 -15.54 -34.18
N GLU A 16 -54.98 -16.31 -34.15
CA GLU A 16 -54.94 -17.77 -33.96
C GLU A 16 -54.14 -18.46 -35.08
N MET A 17 -54.33 -18.04 -36.34
CA MET A 17 -53.58 -18.58 -37.47
C MET A 17 -52.07 -18.33 -37.35
N ARG A 18 -51.67 -17.12 -36.94
CA ARG A 18 -50.25 -16.79 -36.69
C ARG A 18 -49.65 -17.59 -35.55
N GLU A 19 -50.43 -17.88 -34.51
CA GLU A 19 -49.98 -18.69 -33.38
C GLU A 19 -49.78 -20.16 -33.79
N LEU A 20 -50.71 -20.72 -34.56
CA LEU A 20 -50.57 -22.06 -35.15
C LEU A 20 -49.37 -22.18 -36.08
N GLU A 21 -49.11 -21.17 -36.92
CA GLU A 21 -47.92 -21.14 -37.78
C GLU A 21 -46.60 -21.15 -36.97
N ARG A 22 -46.56 -20.44 -35.84
CA ARG A 22 -45.40 -20.47 -34.93
C ARG A 22 -45.20 -21.84 -34.31
N GLN A 23 -46.28 -22.47 -33.84
CA GLN A 23 -46.20 -23.84 -33.29
C GLN A 23 -45.72 -24.84 -34.36
N ILE A 24 -46.23 -24.77 -35.58
CA ILE A 24 -45.79 -25.65 -36.69
C ILE A 24 -44.32 -25.42 -37.02
N SER A 25 -43.85 -24.16 -37.04
CA SER A 25 -42.43 -23.84 -37.27
C SER A 25 -41.54 -24.42 -36.18
N HIS A 26 -41.95 -24.29 -34.92
CA HIS A 26 -41.26 -24.89 -33.78
C HIS A 26 -41.21 -26.42 -33.88
N ASP A 27 -42.34 -27.07 -34.16
CA ASP A 27 -42.43 -28.51 -34.31
C ASP A 27 -41.61 -29.05 -35.49
N ARG A 28 -41.52 -28.31 -36.60
CA ARG A 28 -40.64 -28.66 -37.71
C ARG A 28 -39.17 -28.62 -37.29
N LYS A 29 -38.74 -27.53 -36.65
CA LYS A 29 -37.36 -27.39 -36.14
C LYS A 29 -37.01 -28.50 -35.14
N LEU A 30 -37.94 -28.83 -34.25
CA LEU A 30 -37.73 -29.89 -33.27
C LEU A 30 -37.65 -31.26 -33.95
N ARG A 31 -38.49 -31.53 -34.95
CA ARG A 31 -38.41 -32.75 -35.76
C ARG A 31 -37.08 -32.86 -36.49
N ASP A 32 -36.62 -31.77 -37.11
CA ASP A 32 -35.35 -31.74 -37.83
C ASP A 32 -34.18 -31.98 -36.88
N PHE A 33 -34.20 -31.38 -35.69
CA PHE A 33 -33.21 -31.61 -34.64
C PHE A 33 -33.22 -33.06 -34.15
N MET A 34 -34.39 -33.64 -33.89
CA MET A 34 -34.53 -35.05 -33.49
C MET A 34 -34.07 -35.99 -34.61
N LYS A 35 -34.34 -35.65 -35.87
CA LYS A 35 -33.89 -36.43 -37.04
C LYS A 35 -32.36 -36.40 -37.17
N LEU A 36 -31.74 -35.25 -36.93
CA LEU A 36 -30.28 -35.10 -36.91
C LEU A 36 -29.64 -35.86 -35.73
N LYS A 37 -30.28 -35.85 -34.55
CA LYS A 37 -29.82 -36.62 -33.38
C LYS A 37 -30.08 -38.13 -33.48
N SER A 38 -31.12 -38.54 -34.20
CA SER A 38 -31.51 -39.94 -34.41
C SER A 38 -30.76 -40.59 -35.58
N GLN A 39 -30.06 -39.82 -36.40
CA GLN A 39 -29.06 -40.40 -37.30
C GLN A 39 -27.95 -40.98 -36.43
N GLU A 40 -27.79 -42.31 -36.46
CA GLU A 40 -26.62 -42.98 -35.90
C GLU A 40 -25.38 -42.27 -36.45
N ARG A 41 -24.61 -41.63 -35.56
CA ARG A 41 -23.25 -41.23 -35.91
C ARG A 41 -22.55 -42.49 -36.38
N GLN A 42 -22.21 -42.57 -37.67
CA GLN A 42 -21.23 -43.55 -38.12
C GLN A 42 -20.00 -43.35 -37.23
N GLU A 43 -19.66 -44.38 -36.45
CA GLU A 43 -18.45 -44.34 -35.65
C GLU A 43 -17.29 -44.09 -36.61
N ASP A 44 -16.60 -42.97 -36.40
CA ASP A 44 -15.47 -42.54 -37.23
C ASP A 44 -14.48 -43.72 -37.37
N GLU A 45 -14.13 -44.10 -38.61
CA GLU A 45 -13.24 -45.25 -38.84
C GLU A 45 -11.88 -45.05 -38.14
N GLU A 46 -11.43 -43.80 -38.00
CA GLU A 46 -10.26 -43.43 -37.20
C GLU A 46 -10.43 -43.75 -35.71
N LEU A 47 -11.61 -43.57 -35.13
CA LEU A 47 -11.88 -43.88 -33.73
C LEU A 47 -11.87 -45.40 -33.48
N LEU A 48 -12.41 -46.18 -34.42
CA LEU A 48 -12.42 -47.64 -34.35
C LEU A 48 -11.02 -48.23 -34.51
N THR A 49 -10.23 -47.71 -35.45
CA THR A 49 -8.84 -48.12 -35.64
C THR A 49 -7.97 -47.71 -34.45
N TYR A 50 -8.20 -46.53 -33.87
CA TYR A 50 -7.55 -46.10 -32.63
C TYR A 50 -7.87 -47.03 -31.44
N ARG A 51 -9.14 -47.40 -31.25
CA ARG A 51 -9.55 -48.35 -30.20
C ARG A 51 -8.91 -49.72 -30.39
N LYS A 52 -8.91 -50.26 -31.62
CA LYS A 52 -8.27 -51.54 -31.95
C LYS A 52 -6.75 -51.51 -31.72
N ARG A 53 -6.07 -50.43 -32.11
CA ARG A 53 -4.63 -50.26 -31.83
C ARG A 53 -4.35 -50.25 -30.33
N LYS A 54 -5.14 -49.51 -29.56
CA LYS A 54 -5.01 -49.43 -28.10
C LYS A 54 -5.27 -50.78 -27.42
N GLU A 55 -6.21 -51.57 -27.93
CA GLU A 55 -6.51 -52.90 -27.42
C GLU A 55 -5.37 -53.89 -27.70
N VAL A 56 -4.80 -53.87 -28.92
CA VAL A 56 -3.64 -54.67 -29.28
C VAL A 56 -2.42 -54.29 -28.43
N GLU A 57 -2.17 -53.00 -28.24
CA GLU A 57 -1.08 -52.50 -27.40
C GLU A 57 -1.25 -52.95 -25.94
N ALA A 58 -2.47 -52.91 -25.40
CA ALA A 58 -2.76 -53.40 -24.06
C ALA A 58 -2.57 -54.93 -23.92
N LEU A 59 -2.93 -55.70 -24.97
CA LEU A 59 -2.73 -57.15 -25.02
C LEU A 59 -1.24 -57.52 -25.11
N GLU A 60 -0.47 -56.82 -25.94
CA GLU A 60 0.98 -56.98 -26.02
C GLU A 60 1.65 -56.64 -24.70
N LYS A 61 1.23 -55.54 -24.04
CA LYS A 61 1.75 -55.16 -22.73
C LYS A 61 1.48 -56.24 -21.69
N ARG A 62 0.26 -56.78 -21.63
CA ARG A 62 -0.08 -57.91 -20.75
C ARG A 62 0.69 -59.19 -21.07
N ARG A 63 1.00 -59.43 -22.34
CA ARG A 63 1.79 -60.61 -22.74
C ARG A 63 3.24 -60.46 -22.31
N LYS A 64 3.83 -59.28 -22.51
CA LYS A 64 5.17 -58.94 -22.02
C LYS A 64 5.26 -59.03 -20.50
N GLU A 65 4.28 -58.48 -19.77
CA GLU A 65 4.21 -58.60 -18.31
C GLU A 65 4.14 -60.07 -17.87
N LYS A 66 3.37 -60.93 -18.56
CA LYS A 66 3.33 -62.37 -18.27
C LYS A 66 4.63 -63.10 -18.61
N GLU A 67 5.29 -62.73 -19.70
CA GLU A 67 6.59 -63.29 -20.09
C GLU A 67 7.70 -62.84 -19.12
N GLU A 68 7.67 -61.59 -18.64
CA GLU A 68 8.58 -61.05 -17.63
C GLU A 68 8.35 -61.65 -16.24
N HIS A 69 7.12 -62.01 -15.89
CA HIS A 69 6.76 -62.73 -14.67
C HIS A 69 6.79 -64.26 -14.81
N SER A 70 7.32 -64.79 -15.91
CA SER A 70 7.51 -66.23 -16.07
C SER A 70 8.52 -66.76 -15.04
N VAL A 71 8.29 -67.98 -14.56
CA VAL A 71 9.20 -68.67 -13.61
C VAL A 71 10.61 -68.76 -14.18
N GLU A 72 10.74 -68.97 -15.49
CA GLU A 72 12.02 -69.04 -16.20
C GLU A 72 12.78 -67.70 -16.21
N ALA A 73 12.06 -66.58 -16.27
CA ALA A 73 12.65 -65.24 -16.21
C ALA A 73 13.18 -64.95 -14.80
N TYR A 74 12.41 -65.33 -13.77
CA TYR A 74 12.87 -65.24 -12.38
C TYR A 74 14.08 -66.13 -12.12
N GLU A 75 14.10 -67.39 -12.57
CA GLU A 75 15.24 -68.29 -12.43
C GLU A 75 16.52 -67.74 -13.09
N SER A 76 16.39 -67.13 -14.28
CA SER A 76 17.51 -66.52 -14.99
C SER A 76 18.08 -65.31 -14.25
N LYS A 77 17.21 -64.43 -13.75
CA LYS A 77 17.59 -63.30 -12.89
C LYS A 77 18.22 -63.78 -11.58
N PHE A 78 17.71 -64.86 -11.01
CA PHE A 78 18.23 -65.43 -9.77
C PHE A 78 19.65 -65.97 -9.94
N LYS A 79 19.92 -66.69 -11.05
CA LYS A 79 21.27 -67.14 -11.40
C LYS A 79 22.24 -65.97 -11.57
N GLN A 80 21.81 -64.89 -12.22
CA GLN A 80 22.63 -63.67 -12.32
C GLN A 80 22.96 -63.08 -10.95
N ILE A 81 22.00 -63.02 -10.02
CA ILE A 81 22.23 -62.51 -8.67
C ILE A 81 23.18 -63.44 -7.89
N GLN A 82 23.04 -64.76 -8.05
CA GLN A 82 23.90 -65.75 -7.41
C GLN A 82 25.35 -65.66 -7.91
N ASP A 83 25.55 -65.43 -9.21
CA ASP A 83 26.86 -65.23 -9.84
C ASP A 83 27.56 -63.94 -9.36
N ILE A 84 26.79 -62.87 -9.15
CA ILE A 84 27.31 -61.57 -8.70
C ILE A 84 27.59 -61.59 -7.18
N SER A 85 26.67 -62.13 -6.39
CA SER A 85 26.73 -62.10 -4.92
C SER A 85 27.67 -63.16 -4.34
N ARG A 86 28.02 -64.21 -5.12
CA ARG A 86 28.85 -65.37 -4.73
C ARG A 86 28.33 -66.16 -3.51
N GLU A 87 27.15 -65.83 -3.00
CA GLU A 87 26.43 -66.56 -1.94
C GLU A 87 25.49 -67.58 -2.59
N GLN A 88 25.71 -68.87 -2.33
CA GLN A 88 24.85 -69.95 -2.84
C GLN A 88 23.64 -70.23 -1.95
N ASP A 89 23.64 -69.70 -0.73
CA ASP A 89 22.62 -69.91 0.29
C ASP A 89 21.50 -68.86 0.13
N LEU A 90 20.37 -69.32 -0.38
CA LEU A 90 19.27 -68.49 -0.87
C LEU A 90 18.61 -67.70 0.25
N ASP A 91 18.45 -68.33 1.42
CA ASP A 91 17.84 -67.70 2.59
C ASP A 91 18.72 -66.55 3.13
N LYS A 92 20.05 -66.75 3.19
CA LYS A 92 20.99 -65.71 3.63
C LYS A 92 21.06 -64.52 2.68
N LEU A 93 20.96 -64.78 1.37
CA LEU A 93 20.95 -63.72 0.36
C LEU A 93 19.68 -62.87 0.49
N VAL A 94 18.53 -63.51 0.74
CA VAL A 94 17.25 -62.83 0.97
C VAL A 94 17.32 -62.00 2.25
N ASP A 95 17.80 -62.56 3.37
CA ASP A 95 17.93 -61.84 4.64
C ASP A 95 18.83 -60.60 4.50
N LYS A 96 19.96 -60.74 3.82
CA LYS A 96 20.90 -59.64 3.56
C LYS A 96 20.33 -58.58 2.62
N PHE A 97 19.52 -59.00 1.64
CA PHE A 97 18.82 -58.09 0.75
C PHE A 97 17.76 -57.29 1.50
N ILE A 98 16.99 -57.93 2.38
CA ILE A 98 16.00 -57.27 3.26
C ILE A 98 16.71 -56.26 4.17
N GLU A 99 17.83 -56.62 4.81
CA GLU A 99 18.58 -55.67 5.65
C GLU A 99 19.10 -54.46 4.87
N VAL A 100 19.57 -54.67 3.64
CA VAL A 100 20.04 -53.58 2.78
C VAL A 100 18.87 -52.74 2.31
N GLU A 101 17.75 -53.35 1.94
CA GLU A 101 16.53 -52.65 1.53
C GLU A 101 15.97 -51.79 2.67
N ASP A 102 15.88 -52.33 3.89
CA ASP A 102 15.43 -51.60 5.08
C ASP A 102 16.32 -50.37 5.35
N LYS A 103 17.64 -50.53 5.24
CA LYS A 103 18.59 -49.40 5.37
C LYS A 103 18.40 -48.37 4.25
N ASN A 104 18.18 -48.83 3.03
CA ASN A 104 18.00 -47.95 1.87
C ASN A 104 16.66 -47.20 1.97
N PHE A 105 15.60 -47.86 2.44
CA PHE A 105 14.31 -47.26 2.71
C PHE A 105 14.40 -46.20 3.82
N ALA A 106 15.12 -46.50 4.91
CA ALA A 106 15.40 -45.52 5.95
C ALA A 106 16.17 -44.30 5.43
N LEU A 107 17.19 -44.51 4.59
CA LEU A 107 17.95 -43.44 3.96
C LEU A 107 17.09 -42.61 3.00
N PHE A 108 16.24 -43.24 2.20
CA PHE A 108 15.33 -42.55 1.29
C PHE A 108 14.35 -41.66 2.05
N ASN A 109 13.77 -42.18 3.14
CA ASN A 109 12.90 -41.40 4.02
C ASN A 109 13.65 -40.22 4.66
N TYR A 110 14.89 -40.44 5.10
CA TYR A 110 15.71 -39.36 5.66
C TYR A 110 16.03 -38.27 4.63
N VAL A 111 16.37 -38.63 3.39
CA VAL A 111 16.60 -37.67 2.31
C VAL A 111 15.33 -36.90 1.98
N ASN A 112 14.16 -37.56 1.93
CA ASN A 112 12.90 -36.87 1.70
C ASN A 112 12.55 -35.88 2.81
N GLU A 113 12.76 -36.28 4.06
CA GLU A 113 12.55 -35.41 5.22
C GLU A 113 13.48 -34.20 5.18
N LEU A 114 14.76 -34.39 4.85
CA LEU A 114 15.70 -33.29 4.66
C LEU A 114 15.29 -32.36 3.52
N ASN A 115 14.83 -32.90 2.39
CA ASN A 115 14.35 -32.08 1.28
C ASN A 115 13.13 -31.24 1.68
N ASN A 116 12.19 -31.84 2.41
CA ASN A 116 11.03 -31.12 2.95
C ASN A 116 11.46 -30.00 3.92
N GLN A 117 12.44 -30.26 4.78
CA GLN A 117 12.99 -29.24 5.67
C GLN A 117 13.70 -28.11 4.90
N ILE A 118 14.41 -28.43 3.82
CA ILE A 118 15.03 -27.44 2.94
C ILE A 118 13.94 -26.56 2.31
N GLU A 119 12.86 -27.14 1.80
CA GLU A 119 11.74 -26.38 1.21
C GLU A 119 11.11 -25.42 2.22
N ILE A 120 10.82 -25.89 3.44
CA ILE A 120 10.27 -25.06 4.52
C ILE A 120 11.23 -23.91 4.88
N LEU A 121 12.53 -24.20 5.03
CA LEU A 121 13.52 -23.17 5.33
C LEU A 121 13.65 -22.16 4.19
N GLN A 122 13.56 -22.60 2.94
CA GLN A 122 13.60 -21.73 1.77
C GLN A 122 12.40 -20.77 1.76
N GLU A 123 11.20 -21.26 2.05
CA GLU A 123 10.00 -20.44 2.18
C GLU A 123 10.14 -19.39 3.30
N GLN A 124 10.64 -19.80 4.47
CA GLN A 124 10.89 -18.88 5.58
C GLN A 124 11.92 -17.80 5.22
N ILE A 125 13.00 -18.17 4.53
CA ILE A 125 14.01 -17.21 4.04
C ILE A 125 13.36 -16.22 3.08
N ASP A 126 12.51 -16.68 2.17
CA ASP A 126 11.85 -15.81 1.20
C ASP A 126 10.81 -14.89 1.85
N GLU A 127 10.11 -15.36 2.88
CA GLU A 127 9.21 -14.55 3.70
C GLU A 127 9.97 -13.46 4.45
N ILE A 128 11.04 -13.81 5.18
CA ILE A 128 11.88 -12.84 5.89
C ILE A 128 12.48 -11.81 4.92
N LYS A 129 12.93 -12.24 3.74
CA LYS A 129 13.43 -11.30 2.71
C LYS A 129 12.34 -10.37 2.20
N LYS A 130 11.08 -10.80 2.12
CA LYS A 130 9.96 -9.92 1.76
C LYS A 130 9.70 -8.91 2.87
N GLU A 131 9.73 -9.33 4.13
CA GLU A 131 9.59 -8.42 5.27
C GLU A 131 10.70 -7.37 5.32
N ILE A 132 11.96 -7.78 5.11
CA ILE A 132 13.09 -6.84 5.05
C ILE A 132 12.86 -5.77 3.98
N ARG A 133 12.51 -6.17 2.75
CA ARG A 133 12.20 -5.21 1.68
C ARG A 133 11.03 -4.30 2.03
N HIS A 134 10.01 -4.82 2.72
CA HIS A 134 8.89 -4.02 3.16
C HIS A 134 9.33 -2.96 4.18
N PHE A 135 10.13 -3.34 5.18
CA PHE A 135 10.68 -2.42 6.16
C PHE A 135 11.65 -1.40 5.55
N GLU A 136 12.45 -1.78 4.55
CA GLU A 136 13.31 -0.84 3.83
C GLU A 136 12.50 0.25 3.13
N VAL A 137 11.45 -0.13 2.39
CA VAL A 137 10.57 0.84 1.71
C VAL A 137 9.85 1.74 2.72
N GLN A 138 9.30 1.17 3.79
CA GLN A 138 8.69 1.96 4.86
C GLN A 138 9.69 2.90 5.55
N GLY A 139 10.92 2.45 5.75
CA GLY A 139 12.01 3.25 6.30
C GLY A 139 12.34 4.44 5.42
N MET A 140 12.45 4.23 4.11
CA MET A 140 12.69 5.30 3.13
C MET A 140 11.56 6.34 3.13
N ASP A 141 10.29 5.90 3.11
CA ASP A 141 9.14 6.82 3.16
C ASP A 141 9.13 7.65 4.46
N LEU A 142 9.44 7.02 5.59
CA LEU A 142 9.51 7.70 6.88
C LEU A 142 10.68 8.69 6.95
N GLU A 143 11.84 8.34 6.40
CA GLU A 143 12.99 9.24 6.29
C GLU A 143 12.68 10.46 5.42
N ASP A 144 12.03 10.26 4.28
CA ASP A 144 11.60 11.36 3.40
C ASP A 144 10.59 12.28 4.08
N GLN A 145 9.62 11.72 4.82
CA GLN A 145 8.68 12.52 5.61
C GLN A 145 9.39 13.28 6.73
N ARG A 146 10.32 12.64 7.44
CA ARG A 146 11.13 13.28 8.48
C ARG A 146 11.95 14.43 7.91
N LYS A 147 12.60 14.22 6.77
CA LYS A 147 13.41 15.25 6.10
C LYS A 147 12.55 16.45 5.70
N LYS A 148 11.40 16.23 5.05
CA LYS A 148 10.45 17.31 4.73
C LYS A 148 9.99 18.07 5.98
N THR A 149 9.73 17.35 7.07
CA THR A 149 9.32 17.98 8.34
C THR A 149 10.44 18.81 8.94
N LEU A 150 11.69 18.32 8.90
CA LEU A 150 12.86 19.06 9.34
C LEU A 150 13.07 20.32 8.51
N ASP A 151 13.05 20.22 7.18
CA ASP A 151 13.21 21.36 6.28
C ASP A 151 12.14 22.44 6.56
N GLN A 152 10.88 22.04 6.77
CA GLN A 152 9.80 22.97 7.13
C GLN A 152 9.99 23.62 8.50
N LEU A 153 10.50 22.87 9.48
CA LEU A 153 10.78 23.41 10.82
C LEU A 153 11.97 24.38 10.78
N GLU A 154 12.99 24.07 10.00
CA GLU A 154 14.15 24.93 9.80
C GLU A 154 13.75 26.23 9.10
N GLU A 155 12.92 26.17 8.05
CA GLU A 155 12.39 27.36 7.39
C GLU A 155 11.55 28.23 8.35
N LYS A 156 10.65 27.61 9.13
CA LYS A 156 9.87 28.34 10.14
C LYS A 156 10.75 28.97 11.21
N SER A 157 11.78 28.26 11.67
CA SER A 157 12.74 28.76 12.66
C SER A 157 13.54 29.94 12.12
N SER A 158 14.04 29.82 10.88
CA SER A 158 14.78 30.89 10.19
C SER A 158 13.90 32.13 9.99
N HIS A 159 12.66 31.95 9.53
CA HIS A 159 11.71 33.04 9.37
C HIS A 159 11.36 33.71 10.71
N ALA A 160 11.10 32.93 11.76
CA ALA A 160 10.81 33.46 13.09
C ALA A 160 12.00 34.24 13.67
N THR A 161 13.22 33.74 13.49
CA THR A 161 14.46 34.40 13.92
C THR A 161 14.62 35.74 13.21
N ARG A 162 14.46 35.76 11.89
CA ARG A 162 14.55 37.01 11.11
C ARG A 162 13.50 38.04 11.55
N LEU A 163 12.26 37.63 11.78
CA LEU A 163 11.23 38.53 12.30
C LEU A 163 11.59 39.06 13.69
N ALA A 164 12.11 38.20 14.58
CA ALA A 164 12.57 38.61 15.91
C ALA A 164 13.68 39.67 15.81
N ASP A 165 14.69 39.45 14.96
CA ASP A 165 15.78 40.39 14.73
C ASP A 165 15.27 41.74 14.19
N GLU A 166 14.34 41.71 13.22
CA GLU A 166 13.73 42.92 12.67
C GLU A 166 12.92 43.70 13.73
N HIS A 167 12.21 43.00 14.61
CA HIS A 167 11.48 43.62 15.72
C HIS A 167 12.42 44.15 16.80
N GLU A 168 13.53 43.46 17.08
CA GLU A 168 14.54 43.90 18.03
C GLU A 168 15.23 45.19 17.57
N GLU A 169 15.63 45.27 16.29
CA GLU A 169 16.23 46.49 15.72
C GLU A 169 15.24 47.67 15.72
N LYS A 170 13.95 47.43 15.41
CA LYS A 170 12.91 48.47 15.53
C LYS A 170 12.73 48.93 16.97
N SER A 171 12.67 47.99 17.94
CA SER A 171 12.56 48.31 19.36
C SER A 171 13.78 49.11 19.85
N ARG A 172 14.98 48.71 19.43
CA ARG A 172 16.24 49.40 19.75
C ARG A 172 16.25 50.82 19.21
N THR A 173 15.80 51.01 17.98
CA THR A 173 15.68 52.34 17.38
C THR A 173 14.65 53.20 18.11
N GLY A 174 13.49 52.62 18.45
CA GLY A 174 12.46 53.29 19.24
C GLY A 174 12.96 53.74 20.62
N LYS A 175 13.69 52.86 21.33
CA LYS A 175 14.31 53.18 22.63
C LYS A 175 15.32 54.33 22.51
N LYS A 176 16.18 54.33 21.48
CA LYS A 176 17.11 55.44 21.24
C LYS A 176 16.40 56.77 21.01
N ILE A 177 15.30 56.77 20.27
CA ILE A 177 14.49 57.99 20.04
C ILE A 177 13.87 58.45 21.36
N LEU A 178 13.32 57.54 22.16
CA LEU A 178 12.76 57.87 23.48
C LEU A 178 13.80 58.45 24.43
N GLU A 179 15.02 57.90 24.46
CA GLU A 179 16.14 58.45 25.24
C GLU A 179 16.53 59.87 24.77
N GLN A 180 16.56 60.11 23.46
CA GLN A 180 16.82 61.44 22.90
C GLN A 180 15.71 62.43 23.26
N CYS A 181 14.44 62.03 23.17
CA CYS A 181 13.31 62.86 23.59
C CYS A 181 13.38 63.18 25.09
N ARG A 182 13.67 62.19 25.93
CA ARG A 182 13.85 62.35 27.37
C ARG A 182 14.94 63.40 27.68
N GLY A 183 16.10 63.27 27.05
CA GLY A 183 17.21 64.23 27.21
C GLY A 183 16.87 65.62 26.68
N GLY A 184 16.19 65.71 25.54
CA GLY A 184 15.71 66.96 24.95
C GLY A 184 14.75 67.70 25.88
N ILE A 185 13.76 67.00 26.43
CA ILE A 185 12.78 67.56 27.36
C ILE A 185 13.44 68.02 28.66
N ASP A 186 14.34 67.22 29.27
CA ASP A 186 15.07 67.65 30.47
C ASP A 186 15.90 68.91 30.21
N SER A 187 16.52 68.99 29.03
CA SER A 187 17.32 70.17 28.64
C SER A 187 16.46 71.42 28.43
N LEU A 188 15.28 71.30 27.80
CA LEU A 188 14.35 72.40 27.59
C LEU A 188 13.74 72.87 28.91
N PHE A 189 13.35 71.92 29.76
CA PHE A 189 12.81 72.16 31.09
C PHE A 189 13.77 73.04 31.93
N ARG A 190 15.07 72.71 31.91
CA ARG A 190 16.10 73.50 32.59
C ARG A 190 16.35 74.86 31.94
N LYS A 191 16.41 74.94 30.61
CA LYS A 191 16.70 76.19 29.88
C LYS A 191 15.60 77.24 30.04
N ILE A 192 14.34 76.81 30.05
CA ILE A 192 13.18 77.70 30.21
C ILE A 192 12.99 78.10 31.69
N GLY A 193 13.74 77.48 32.61
CA GLY A 193 13.69 77.78 34.04
C GLY A 193 12.38 77.34 34.68
N CYS A 194 11.83 76.20 34.25
CA CYS A 194 10.59 75.68 34.82
C CYS A 194 10.81 75.21 36.27
N ASP A 195 9.86 75.48 37.16
CA ASP A 195 9.97 75.18 38.59
C ASP A 195 9.83 73.68 38.86
N ARG A 196 10.96 73.03 39.15
CA ARG A 196 11.02 71.58 39.41
C ARG A 196 10.10 71.13 40.56
N ARG A 197 9.81 72.01 41.52
CA ARG A 197 8.91 71.75 42.66
C ARG A 197 7.46 71.52 42.25
N GLN A 198 6.98 72.20 41.21
CA GLN A 198 5.61 72.04 40.71
C GLN A 198 5.40 70.63 40.15
N ILE A 199 6.42 70.09 39.46
CA ILE A 199 6.39 68.74 38.91
C ILE A 199 6.60 67.67 39.98
N GLU A 200 7.55 67.85 40.89
CA GLU A 200 7.81 66.87 41.95
C GLU A 200 6.58 66.70 42.87
N SER A 201 5.81 67.77 43.09
CA SER A 201 4.52 67.70 43.80
C SER A 201 3.44 66.97 43.00
N LEU A 202 3.42 67.07 41.66
CA LEU A 202 2.42 66.46 40.79
C LEU A 202 2.70 64.99 40.51
N LEU A 203 3.98 64.62 40.43
CA LEU A 203 4.45 63.27 40.10
C LEU A 203 4.70 62.41 41.34
N GLN A 204 4.74 63.01 42.55
CA GLN A 204 5.07 62.33 43.82
C GLN A 204 6.33 61.45 43.74
N SER A 205 7.24 61.79 42.82
CA SER A 205 8.44 61.03 42.52
C SER A 205 9.56 62.03 42.19
N HIS A 206 10.76 61.77 42.72
CA HIS A 206 11.96 62.60 42.51
C HIS A 206 12.76 62.20 41.26
N GLU A 207 12.30 61.19 40.55
CA GLU A 207 12.92 60.74 39.32
C GLU A 207 12.65 61.74 38.19
N GLY A 208 13.64 61.97 37.34
CA GLY A 208 13.54 62.94 36.23
C GLY A 208 12.49 62.55 35.19
N VAL A 209 12.62 63.10 33.98
CA VAL A 209 11.73 62.72 32.87
C VAL A 209 11.77 61.19 32.68
N THR A 210 10.64 60.50 32.61
CA THR A 210 10.43 59.08 32.32
C THR A 210 9.39 58.98 31.19
N GLU A 211 9.24 57.81 30.58
CA GLU A 211 8.27 57.63 29.47
C GLU A 211 6.83 57.93 29.91
N GLU A 212 6.45 57.58 31.15
CA GLU A 212 5.11 57.80 31.69
C GLU A 212 4.83 59.26 32.05
N ASN A 213 5.86 60.02 32.42
CA ASN A 213 5.71 61.41 32.86
C ASN A 213 6.07 62.44 31.76
N MET A 214 6.63 62.00 30.63
CA MET A 214 7.14 62.84 29.55
C MET A 214 6.10 63.86 29.04
N LEU A 215 4.85 63.43 28.86
CA LEU A 215 3.77 64.30 28.40
C LEU A 215 3.41 65.39 29.42
N ARG A 216 3.54 65.09 30.72
CA ARG A 216 3.28 66.07 31.79
C ARG A 216 4.39 67.13 31.84
N TYR A 217 5.65 66.72 31.65
CA TYR A 217 6.76 67.67 31.51
C TYR A 217 6.56 68.60 30.30
N LEU A 218 6.14 68.07 29.16
CA LEU A 218 5.87 68.86 27.96
C LEU A 218 4.74 69.89 28.17
N GLY A 219 3.64 69.51 28.83
CA GLY A 219 2.54 70.44 29.11
C GLY A 219 2.96 71.62 29.99
N ILE A 220 3.85 71.40 30.95
CA ILE A 220 4.36 72.47 31.83
C ILE A 220 5.37 73.36 31.10
N ILE A 221 6.19 72.77 30.23
CA ILE A 221 7.05 73.54 29.32
C ILE A 221 6.20 74.42 28.41
N GLU A 222 5.10 73.90 27.87
CA GLU A 222 4.16 74.65 27.03
C GLU A 222 3.54 75.84 27.76
N GLU A 223 2.99 75.62 28.96
CA GLU A 223 2.42 76.67 29.80
C GLU A 223 3.45 77.77 30.08
N ARG A 224 4.65 77.39 30.53
CA ARG A 224 5.71 78.34 30.85
C ARG A 224 6.20 79.10 29.63
N THR A 225 6.28 78.44 28.47
CA THR A 225 6.68 79.08 27.21
C THR A 225 5.63 80.11 26.78
N ASN A 226 4.35 79.78 26.89
CA ASN A 226 3.26 80.72 26.61
C ASN A 226 3.29 81.93 27.54
N GLU A 227 3.54 81.75 28.84
CA GLU A 227 3.71 82.85 29.78
C GLU A 227 4.86 83.80 29.36
N LEU A 228 6.02 83.25 28.99
CA LEU A 228 7.17 84.04 28.55
C LEU A 228 6.88 84.80 27.25
N LEU A 229 6.18 84.17 26.30
CA LEU A 229 5.76 84.83 25.05
C LEU A 229 4.76 85.96 25.31
N MET A 230 3.82 85.77 26.23
CA MET A 230 2.87 86.82 26.63
C MET A 230 3.58 87.98 27.34
N ALA A 231 4.55 87.68 28.22
CA ALA A 231 5.36 88.70 28.87
C ALA A 231 6.21 89.49 27.86
N GLN A 232 6.72 88.84 26.81
CA GLN A 232 7.47 89.51 25.74
C GLN A 232 6.56 90.34 24.81
N ALA A 233 5.33 89.90 24.55
CA ALA A 233 4.35 90.65 23.75
C ALA A 233 3.72 91.84 24.50
N ALA A 234 3.85 91.87 25.83
CA ALA A 234 3.38 92.96 26.69
C ALA A 234 4.44 94.06 26.93
N ILE A 235 5.65 93.90 26.36
CA ILE A 235 6.75 94.88 26.35
C ILE A 235 6.83 95.50 24.95
#